data_AF-A0A1J4JZ85-F1
#
_entry.id   AF-A0A1J4JZ85-F1
#
_cell.length_a   1.000
_cell.length_b   1.000
_cell.length_c   1.000
_cell.angle_alpha   90.00
_cell.angle_beta   90.00
_cell.angle_gamma   90.00
#
_symmetry.space_group_name_H-M   'P 1'
#
loop_
_entity.id
_entity.type
_entity.pdbx_description
1 polymer ?
#
loop_
_entity_poly.entity_id
_entity_poly.type
_entity_poly.pdbx_seq_one_letter_code
_entity_poly.pdbx_strand_id
1 'polypeptide(L)'
;MMIIGLIVAFLYVILSKLKSPIFQIESAEISRIIIKPLNKSVKYKVFYSGVGLRDPINPKCLVQFEYVNESKDADILIFTTLGNTNYQEDNFSEKMGIRNDQILVFQAMECNSYYGYHQYLHKFNYTMDYRLTSDIPIPYSETFSFNESLPLENKTGFIAAFISNCDDNNNRMKYVEEMGKYVKIDSYGFCQHNTEIPEHYRSPMLHVEKMNVLRDYKFTIAFENSDDEDYVTEKLYHPLSVGSVPIYRGCKNVIDMAPPNSVIDANKFESAEALSKYLIYLDKNKTAYNKYLEWRVKGDFGNLKKVRLFRNSAEYGICALVERLENLWINPYLTDWTRDTNYSKLACQTCLKNFNVKRRRIPIETNDSFVLPEYQEIQNEIVYSWNYNEAVKDTSHSFNETLDNQYLNVFPNIILNINFDETFWWLVPYI
;
A
#
# COMPACT_ATOMS: atom_id res chain seq x y z
N MET A 1 10.10 3.39 28.45
CA MET A 1 11.48 3.91 28.52
C MET A 1 12.35 3.28 29.61
N MET A 2 11.80 2.79 30.75
CA MET A 2 12.63 2.17 31.81
C MET A 2 13.11 0.73 31.53
N ILE A 3 12.37 -0.07 30.75
CA ILE A 3 12.71 -1.48 30.48
C ILE A 3 13.93 -1.62 29.54
N ILE A 4 14.11 -0.68 28.61
CA ILE A 4 15.26 -0.65 27.69
C ILE A 4 16.54 -0.27 28.43
N GLY A 5 16.46 0.64 29.41
CA GLY A 5 17.59 1.03 30.25
C GLY A 5 18.12 -0.12 31.12
N LEU A 6 17.24 -0.99 31.61
CA LEU A 6 17.63 -2.17 32.40
C LEU A 6 18.29 -3.27 31.56
N ILE A 7 17.84 -3.49 30.33
CA ILE A 7 18.46 -4.45 29.40
C ILE A 7 19.88 -4.00 29.01
N VAL A 8 20.07 -2.71 28.76
CA VAL A 8 21.38 -2.11 28.45
C VAL A 8 22.32 -2.18 29.67
N ALA A 9 21.82 -1.93 30.87
CA ALA A 9 22.61 -2.07 32.10
C ALA A 9 22.99 -3.54 32.39
N PHE A 10 22.10 -4.50 32.10
CA PHE A 10 22.38 -5.93 32.30
C PHE A 10 23.42 -6.46 31.30
N LEU A 11 23.33 -6.05 30.03
CA LEU A 11 24.35 -6.31 29.01
C LEU A 11 25.70 -5.71 29.38
N TYR A 12 25.72 -4.49 29.94
CA TYR A 12 26.94 -3.84 30.41
C TYR A 12 27.61 -4.58 31.59
N VAL A 13 26.83 -5.12 32.53
CA VAL A 13 27.37 -5.93 33.64
C VAL A 13 27.93 -7.29 33.17
N ILE A 14 27.29 -7.90 32.17
CA ILE A 14 27.78 -9.15 31.55
C ILE A 14 29.09 -8.89 30.79
N LEU A 15 29.15 -7.80 30.00
CA LEU A 15 30.31 -7.44 29.19
C LEU A 15 31.49 -6.94 30.04
N SER A 16 31.25 -6.24 31.15
CA SER A 16 32.30 -5.74 32.06
C SER A 16 32.95 -6.83 32.93
N LYS A 17 32.31 -8.00 33.09
CA LYS A 17 32.91 -9.17 33.76
C LYS A 17 33.76 -10.04 32.83
N LEU A 18 33.58 -9.91 31.52
CA LEU A 18 34.44 -10.51 30.51
C LEU A 18 35.67 -9.60 30.33
N LYS A 19 36.70 -9.79 31.17
CA LYS A 19 38.00 -9.11 31.02
C LYS A 19 38.74 -9.57 29.76
N SER A 20 38.21 -9.24 28.59
CA SER A 20 38.86 -9.38 27.29
C SER A 20 39.22 -8.00 26.77
N PRO A 21 40.47 -7.76 26.30
CA PRO A 21 40.92 -6.45 25.84
C PRO A 21 40.33 -6.02 24.48
N ILE A 22 39.32 -6.73 23.96
CA ILE A 22 38.80 -6.53 22.59
C ILE A 22 37.63 -5.54 22.51
N PHE A 23 37.06 -5.09 23.64
CA PHE A 23 35.96 -4.12 23.62
C PHE A 23 36.27 -2.88 24.47
N GLN A 24 37.10 -1.99 23.92
CA GLN A 24 37.09 -0.56 24.26
C GLN A 24 36.53 0.20 23.06
N ILE A 25 35.21 0.26 22.96
CA ILE A 25 34.53 1.30 22.17
C ILE A 25 34.13 2.37 23.18
N GLU A 26 34.70 3.57 23.04
CA GLU A 26 34.42 4.70 23.93
C GLU A 26 32.92 5.03 23.92
N SER A 27 32.33 5.12 25.11
CA SER A 27 30.91 5.40 25.35
C SER A 27 30.43 6.78 24.87
N ALA A 28 31.32 7.60 24.34
CA ALA A 28 31.03 8.91 23.75
C ALA A 28 30.56 8.84 22.27
N GLU A 29 30.81 7.74 21.55
CA GLU A 29 30.34 7.58 20.16
C GLU A 29 28.95 6.93 20.06
N ILE A 30 28.60 6.04 20.99
CA ILE A 30 27.29 5.36 20.99
C ILE A 30 26.15 6.33 21.33
N SER A 31 26.44 7.38 22.10
CA SER A 31 25.47 8.42 22.47
C SER A 31 25.29 9.52 21.41
N ARG A 32 26.03 9.44 20.28
CA ARG A 32 25.88 10.33 19.11
C ARG A 32 25.21 9.68 17.91
N ILE A 33 24.64 8.49 18.04
CA ILE A 33 23.65 7.99 17.08
C ILE A 33 22.28 8.59 17.44
N ILE A 34 22.24 9.93 17.48
CA ILE A 34 21.00 10.64 17.20
C ILE A 34 20.94 10.66 15.69
N ILE A 35 20.02 9.90 15.09
CA ILE A 35 19.74 9.92 13.66
C ILE A 35 19.39 11.36 13.30
N LYS A 36 20.39 12.13 12.84
CA LYS A 36 20.12 13.38 12.14
C LYS A 36 19.47 12.98 10.83
N PRO A 37 18.28 13.50 10.49
CA PRO A 37 17.74 13.29 9.15
C PRO A 37 18.80 13.75 8.16
N LEU A 38 19.18 12.87 7.22
CA LEU A 38 20.02 13.24 6.09
C LEU A 38 19.38 14.49 5.47
N ASN A 39 20.09 15.62 5.51
CA ASN A 39 19.64 16.86 4.92
C ASN A 39 19.73 16.69 3.40
N LYS A 40 18.73 16.02 2.83
CA LYS A 40 18.66 15.70 1.41
C LYS A 40 18.28 16.99 0.68
N SER A 41 19.18 17.50 -0.14
CA SER A 41 18.85 18.61 -1.04
C SER A 41 17.72 18.21 -1.97
N VAL A 42 16.79 19.15 -2.24
CA VAL A 42 15.74 18.98 -3.25
C VAL A 42 16.41 18.67 -4.59
N LYS A 43 15.99 17.58 -5.24
CA LYS A 43 16.52 17.13 -6.53
C LYS A 43 15.58 17.44 -7.69
N TYR A 44 14.26 17.39 -7.46
CA TYR A 44 13.25 17.59 -8.49
C TYR A 44 12.26 18.68 -8.09
N LYS A 45 11.87 19.50 -9.05
CA LYS A 45 10.79 20.48 -8.95
C LYS A 45 9.56 19.97 -9.70
N VAL A 46 8.42 19.95 -9.02
CA VAL A 46 7.16 19.37 -9.53
C VAL A 46 6.13 20.48 -9.69
N PHE A 47 5.50 20.56 -10.85
CA PHE A 47 4.35 21.42 -11.12
C PHE A 47 3.11 20.57 -11.41
N TYR A 48 1.97 21.00 -10.88
CA TYR A 48 0.67 20.35 -11.08
C TYR A 48 -0.21 21.20 -12.00
N SER A 49 -0.61 20.61 -13.12
CA SER A 49 -1.58 21.16 -14.06
C SER A 49 -2.94 20.51 -13.84
N GLY A 50 -3.83 21.23 -13.14
CA GLY A 50 -5.19 20.79 -12.84
C GLY A 50 -5.45 20.57 -11.36
N VAL A 51 -6.61 20.00 -11.05
CA VAL A 51 -7.01 19.65 -9.69
C VAL A 51 -6.82 18.14 -9.53
N GLY A 52 -6.23 17.71 -8.44
CA GLY A 52 -5.98 16.30 -8.24
C GLY A 52 -5.28 16.03 -6.94
N LEU A 53 -4.94 14.77 -6.74
CA LEU A 53 -4.22 14.38 -5.56
C LEU A 53 -2.79 14.91 -5.64
N ARG A 54 -2.47 15.77 -4.68
CA ARG A 54 -1.12 16.28 -4.47
C ARG A 54 -0.57 15.67 -3.20
N ASP A 55 0.41 14.79 -3.36
CA ASP A 55 1.02 14.10 -2.23
C ASP A 55 1.72 15.10 -1.29
N PRO A 56 1.66 14.91 0.04
CA PRO A 56 2.42 15.74 0.95
C PRO A 56 3.92 15.51 0.76
N ILE A 57 4.74 16.51 1.09
CA ILE A 57 6.19 16.32 1.14
C ILE A 57 6.50 15.31 2.25
N ASN A 58 7.09 14.17 1.88
CA ASN A 58 7.39 13.09 2.80
C ASN A 58 8.89 13.09 3.15
N PRO A 59 9.27 13.29 4.43
CA PRO A 59 10.68 13.24 4.83
C PRO A 59 11.31 11.84 4.67
N LYS A 60 10.50 10.78 4.60
CA LYS A 60 10.97 9.40 4.36
C LYS A 60 11.30 9.12 2.90
N CYS A 61 10.83 9.95 1.97
CA CYS A 61 11.13 9.84 0.54
C CYS A 61 12.65 9.80 0.32
N LEU A 62 13.16 8.82 -0.43
CA LEU A 62 14.60 8.69 -0.61
C LEU A 62 15.18 9.83 -1.44
N VAL A 63 14.37 10.35 -2.36
CA VAL A 63 14.69 11.46 -3.25
C VAL A 63 13.76 12.61 -2.91
N GLN A 64 14.33 13.74 -2.49
CA GLN A 64 13.52 14.90 -2.11
C GLN A 64 13.09 15.69 -3.35
N PHE A 65 11.88 16.20 -3.31
CA PHE A 65 11.29 17.05 -4.32
C PHE A 65 10.59 18.24 -3.66
N GLU A 66 10.35 19.28 -4.43
CA GLU A 66 9.53 20.41 -4.01
C GLU A 66 8.50 20.76 -5.08
N TYR A 67 7.49 21.51 -4.68
CA TYR A 67 6.48 21.98 -5.60
C TYR A 67 6.76 23.41 -6.04
N VAL A 68 6.55 23.68 -7.32
CA VAL A 68 6.64 25.03 -7.90
C VAL A 68 5.31 25.46 -8.50
N ASN A 69 5.12 26.78 -8.61
CA ASN A 69 3.88 27.37 -9.09
C ASN A 69 3.87 27.65 -10.59
N GLU A 70 5.02 27.59 -11.26
CA GLU A 70 5.13 27.83 -12.70
C GLU A 70 5.71 26.61 -13.41
N SER A 71 5.11 26.24 -14.54
CA SER A 71 5.56 25.11 -15.35
C SER A 71 7.02 25.28 -15.80
N LYS A 72 7.45 26.50 -16.11
CA LYS A 72 8.82 26.79 -16.57
C LYS A 72 9.90 26.54 -15.53
N ASP A 73 9.55 26.46 -14.24
CA ASP A 73 10.49 26.21 -13.15
C ASP A 73 10.57 24.74 -12.76
N ALA A 74 9.69 23.90 -13.32
CA ALA A 74 9.59 22.48 -12.98
C ALA A 74 10.49 21.61 -13.85
N ASP A 75 10.89 20.48 -13.28
CA ASP A 75 11.48 19.34 -13.99
C ASP A 75 10.38 18.34 -14.38
N ILE A 76 9.34 18.23 -13.56
CA ILE A 76 8.23 17.27 -13.71
C ILE A 76 6.92 18.05 -13.80
N LEU A 77 6.13 17.76 -14.85
CA LEU A 77 4.81 18.33 -15.09
C LEU A 77 3.76 17.23 -14.94
N ILE A 78 2.92 17.34 -13.91
CA ILE A 78 1.79 16.42 -13.66
C ILE A 78 0.53 16.98 -14.30
N PHE A 79 -0.16 16.18 -15.10
CA PHE A 79 -1.44 16.52 -15.72
C PHE A 79 -2.53 15.62 -15.17
N THR A 80 -3.63 16.18 -14.70
CA THR A 80 -4.69 15.40 -14.05
C THR A 80 -5.91 15.22 -14.95
N THR A 81 -6.65 14.12 -14.77
CA THR A 81 -7.93 13.91 -15.47
C THR A 81 -9.05 14.87 -15.00
N LEU A 82 -8.92 15.48 -13.82
CA LEU A 82 -9.91 16.42 -13.26
C LEU A 82 -9.36 17.85 -13.30
N GLY A 83 -9.96 18.74 -14.09
CA GLY A 83 -9.73 20.18 -14.00
C GLY A 83 -9.03 20.82 -15.20
N ASN A 84 -7.99 20.20 -15.79
CA ASN A 84 -7.33 20.76 -16.98
C ASN A 84 -7.22 19.74 -18.10
N THR A 85 -8.11 19.84 -19.09
CA THR A 85 -8.13 18.98 -20.29
C THR A 85 -7.30 19.53 -21.45
N ASN A 86 -6.48 20.57 -21.24
CA ASN A 86 -5.67 21.17 -22.31
C ASN A 86 -4.74 20.15 -22.99
N TYR A 87 -4.31 19.10 -22.28
CA TYR A 87 -3.50 18.01 -22.87
C TYR A 87 -4.19 17.26 -24.02
N GLN A 88 -5.51 17.41 -24.16
CA GLN A 88 -6.27 16.81 -25.25
C GLN A 88 -5.98 17.51 -26.59
N GLU A 89 -5.58 18.78 -26.56
CA GLU A 89 -5.17 19.52 -27.76
C GLU A 89 -3.83 18.99 -28.30
N ASP A 90 -3.64 19.03 -29.62
CA ASP A 90 -2.40 18.52 -30.23
C ASP A 90 -1.20 19.44 -29.99
N ASN A 91 -1.42 20.74 -29.88
CA ASN A 91 -0.38 21.74 -29.64
C ASN A 91 -0.28 22.18 -28.16
N PHE A 92 -0.78 21.37 -27.22
CA PHE A 92 -0.77 21.73 -25.80
C PHE A 92 0.64 22.00 -25.26
N SER A 93 1.63 21.23 -25.72
CA SER A 93 3.03 21.39 -25.31
C SER A 93 3.59 22.74 -25.75
N GLU A 94 3.27 23.18 -26.96
CA GLU A 94 3.67 24.50 -27.49
C GLU A 94 2.98 25.63 -26.72
N LYS A 95 1.66 25.52 -26.52
CA LYS A 95 0.87 26.52 -25.79
C LYS A 95 1.33 26.71 -24.35
N MET A 96 1.78 25.63 -23.71
CA MET A 96 2.30 25.65 -22.34
C MET A 96 3.80 25.98 -22.25
N GLY A 97 4.48 26.10 -23.39
CA GLY A 97 5.93 26.33 -23.42
C GLY A 97 6.72 25.21 -22.75
N ILE A 98 6.29 23.94 -22.92
CA ILE A 98 6.96 22.78 -22.34
C ILE A 98 8.35 22.66 -22.93
N ARG A 99 9.37 22.57 -22.06
CA ARG A 99 10.76 22.38 -22.48
C ARG A 99 11.04 20.91 -22.72
N ASN A 100 11.99 20.63 -23.62
CA ASN A 100 12.35 19.26 -24.02
C ASN A 100 12.97 18.42 -22.89
N ASP A 101 13.50 19.05 -21.83
CA ASP A 101 14.08 18.40 -20.66
C ASP A 101 13.04 18.04 -19.59
N GLN A 102 11.80 18.52 -19.71
CA GLN A 102 10.75 18.26 -18.73
C GLN A 102 10.12 16.88 -18.91
N ILE A 103 9.78 16.26 -17.78
CA ILE A 103 9.12 14.96 -17.72
C ILE A 103 7.62 15.19 -17.61
N LEU A 104 6.86 14.62 -18.54
CA LEU A 104 5.40 14.68 -18.56
C LEU A 104 4.80 13.45 -17.91
N VAL A 105 3.90 13.66 -16.95
CA VAL A 105 3.23 12.57 -16.23
C VAL A 105 1.73 12.77 -16.28
N PHE A 106 1.01 11.73 -16.66
CA PHE A 106 -0.45 11.72 -16.60
C PHE A 106 -0.92 11.09 -15.28
N GLN A 107 -1.74 11.80 -14.51
CA GLN A 107 -2.31 11.34 -13.25
C GLN A 107 -3.83 11.16 -13.34
N ALA A 108 -4.33 9.99 -12.95
CA ALA A 108 -5.77 9.74 -12.87
C ALA A 108 -6.15 8.76 -11.77
N MET A 109 -6.97 9.22 -10.82
CA MET A 109 -7.67 8.31 -9.90
C MET A 109 -9.06 7.94 -10.41
N GLU A 110 -9.58 8.65 -11.41
CA GLU A 110 -10.86 8.33 -12.04
C GLU A 110 -10.73 7.35 -13.20
N CYS A 111 -11.79 6.57 -13.44
CA CYS A 111 -11.83 5.54 -14.47
C CYS A 111 -11.75 6.13 -15.90
N ASN A 112 -11.07 5.40 -16.77
CA ASN A 112 -10.93 5.80 -18.16
C ASN A 112 -12.24 5.67 -18.95
N SER A 113 -13.03 4.62 -18.73
CA SER A 113 -14.32 4.43 -19.42
C SER A 113 -15.29 5.60 -19.23
N TYR A 114 -15.11 6.39 -18.17
CA TYR A 114 -15.91 7.57 -17.89
C TYR A 114 -15.31 8.84 -18.49
N TYR A 115 -13.98 9.03 -18.39
CA TYR A 115 -13.31 10.29 -18.79
C TYR A 115 -12.61 10.24 -20.16
N GLY A 116 -12.43 9.08 -20.76
CA GLY A 116 -11.92 8.89 -22.12
C GLY A 116 -10.46 9.33 -22.35
N TYR A 117 -9.62 9.32 -21.31
CA TYR A 117 -8.26 9.87 -21.38
C TYR A 117 -7.21 8.91 -21.97
N HIS A 118 -7.48 7.61 -22.07
CA HIS A 118 -6.49 6.60 -22.47
C HIS A 118 -5.85 6.91 -23.83
N GLN A 119 -6.65 7.41 -24.77
CA GLN A 119 -6.18 7.81 -26.10
C GLN A 119 -5.08 8.86 -26.07
N TYR A 120 -4.93 9.65 -25.00
CA TYR A 120 -3.93 10.71 -24.86
C TYR A 120 -2.68 10.27 -24.10
N LEU A 121 -2.68 9.08 -23.48
CA LEU A 121 -1.56 8.64 -22.63
C LEU A 121 -0.23 8.61 -23.38
N HIS A 122 -0.24 8.32 -24.68
CA HIS A 122 0.96 8.30 -25.53
C HIS A 122 1.70 9.65 -25.61
N LYS A 123 1.07 10.76 -25.18
CA LYS A 123 1.67 12.10 -25.11
C LYS A 123 2.56 12.27 -23.84
N PHE A 124 2.57 11.32 -22.92
CA PHE A 124 3.22 11.42 -21.62
C PHE A 124 4.36 10.41 -21.45
N ASN A 125 5.35 10.74 -20.63
CA ASN A 125 6.48 9.85 -20.35
C ASN A 125 6.13 8.75 -19.35
N TYR A 126 5.30 9.08 -18.34
CA TYR A 126 4.87 8.15 -17.30
C TYR A 126 3.37 8.27 -17.03
N THR A 127 2.74 7.17 -16.65
CA THR A 127 1.37 7.17 -16.12
C THR A 127 1.35 6.89 -14.62
N MET A 128 0.52 7.64 -13.91
CA MET A 128 0.30 7.54 -12.48
C MET A 128 -1.19 7.42 -12.22
N ASP A 129 -1.72 6.18 -12.23
CA ASP A 129 -3.16 5.96 -12.13
C ASP A 129 -3.54 4.73 -11.29
N TYR A 130 -4.84 4.48 -11.13
CA TYR A 130 -5.36 3.39 -10.30
C TYR A 130 -4.96 1.99 -10.78
N ARG A 131 -4.56 1.84 -12.05
CA ARG A 131 -4.19 0.53 -12.59
C ARG A 131 -2.91 0.05 -11.93
N LEU A 132 -2.92 -1.19 -11.45
CA LEU A 132 -1.73 -1.78 -10.83
C LEU A 132 -0.64 -2.08 -11.85
N THR A 133 -0.91 -1.89 -13.15
CA THR A 133 0.04 -2.01 -14.26
C THR A 133 0.53 -0.67 -14.80
N SER A 134 0.14 0.47 -14.19
CA SER A 134 0.70 1.78 -14.55
C SER A 134 2.18 1.89 -14.15
N ASP A 135 2.90 2.89 -14.69
CA ASP A 135 4.29 3.12 -14.27
C ASP A 135 4.35 3.34 -12.76
N ILE A 136 3.42 4.16 -12.24
CA ILE A 136 3.29 4.50 -10.82
C ILE A 136 1.83 4.24 -10.34
N PRO A 137 1.50 3.07 -9.79
CA PRO A 137 0.15 2.81 -9.29
C PRO A 137 -0.23 3.70 -8.11
N ILE A 138 -1.40 4.30 -8.19
CA ILE A 138 -2.01 5.11 -7.12
C ILE A 138 -3.42 4.62 -6.75
N PRO A 139 -3.62 3.33 -6.43
CA PRO A 139 -4.93 2.79 -6.07
C PRO A 139 -5.49 3.45 -4.81
N TYR A 140 -6.80 3.38 -4.60
CA TYR A 140 -7.46 3.91 -3.40
C TYR A 140 -7.20 3.00 -2.18
N SER A 141 -6.00 3.01 -1.60
CA SER A 141 -5.68 2.15 -0.44
C SER A 141 -5.19 2.89 0.81
N GLU A 142 -5.13 4.23 0.77
CA GLU A 142 -4.57 5.09 1.84
C GLU A 142 -5.42 5.21 3.11
N THR A 143 -6.72 4.96 3.04
CA THR A 143 -7.65 5.50 4.05
C THR A 143 -8.24 4.46 5.00
N PHE A 144 -7.71 3.23 4.99
CA PHE A 144 -8.35 2.12 5.71
C PHE A 144 -7.46 1.53 6.79
N SER A 145 -7.83 1.80 8.05
CA SER A 145 -7.35 1.05 9.21
C SER A 145 -8.28 -0.12 9.47
N PHE A 146 -7.71 -1.30 9.66
CA PHE A 146 -8.46 -2.51 10.02
C PHE A 146 -8.29 -2.90 11.49
N ASN A 147 -7.54 -2.08 12.26
CA ASN A 147 -7.09 -2.37 13.63
C ASN A 147 -8.15 -2.09 14.70
N GLU A 148 -9.30 -1.53 14.34
CA GLU A 148 -10.38 -1.30 15.30
C GLU A 148 -11.02 -2.64 15.70
N SER A 149 -11.20 -2.83 17.01
CA SER A 149 -12.04 -3.89 17.55
C SER A 149 -13.49 -3.55 17.23
N LEU A 150 -14.03 -4.16 16.18
CA LEU A 150 -15.39 -3.92 15.73
C LEU A 150 -16.36 -4.92 16.35
N PRO A 151 -17.58 -4.51 16.70
CA PRO A 151 -18.67 -5.44 16.94
C PRO A 151 -19.04 -6.08 15.59
N LEU A 152 -18.38 -7.17 15.25
CA LEU A 152 -18.67 -7.95 14.03
C LEU A 152 -20.01 -8.70 14.15
N GLU A 153 -20.54 -8.82 15.37
CA GLU A 153 -21.81 -9.46 15.68
C GLU A 153 -22.93 -8.43 15.92
N ASN A 154 -24.18 -8.86 15.72
CA ASN A 154 -25.41 -8.10 16.05
C ASN A 154 -25.66 -6.83 15.23
N LYS A 155 -25.27 -6.84 13.96
CA LYS A 155 -25.67 -5.80 12.99
C LYS A 155 -27.18 -5.80 12.78
N THR A 156 -27.79 -4.62 12.87
CA THR A 156 -29.24 -4.39 12.83
C THR A 156 -29.73 -4.01 11.44
N GLY A 157 -28.89 -3.34 10.65
CA GLY A 157 -29.17 -2.97 9.27
C GLY A 157 -28.91 -4.12 8.31
N PHE A 158 -29.78 -4.26 7.30
CA PHE A 158 -29.63 -5.31 6.29
C PHE A 158 -28.67 -4.87 5.16
N ILE A 159 -29.08 -3.92 4.33
CA ILE A 159 -28.28 -3.40 3.20
C ILE A 159 -28.29 -1.87 3.22
N ALA A 160 -27.12 -1.24 3.21
CA ALA A 160 -26.96 0.20 3.07
C ALA A 160 -26.35 0.59 1.70
N ALA A 161 -26.75 1.75 1.19
CA ALA A 161 -26.17 2.36 -0.01
C ALA A 161 -25.84 3.85 0.22
N PHE A 162 -24.65 4.26 -0.24
CA PHE A 162 -24.19 5.66 -0.23
C PHE A 162 -23.73 6.02 -1.64
N ILE A 163 -24.68 6.30 -2.52
CA ILE A 163 -24.43 6.60 -3.94
C ILE A 163 -24.96 8.01 -4.23
N SER A 164 -24.08 8.91 -4.64
CA SER A 164 -24.46 10.29 -4.98
C SER A 164 -24.14 10.69 -6.42
N ASN A 165 -23.35 9.89 -7.14
CA ASN A 165 -23.22 10.02 -8.58
C ASN A 165 -24.27 9.10 -9.22
N CYS A 166 -25.29 9.65 -9.87
CA CYS A 166 -26.32 8.84 -10.53
C CYS A 166 -25.99 8.54 -11.99
N ASP A 167 -24.95 9.20 -12.53
CA ASP A 167 -24.43 8.96 -13.86
C ASP A 167 -23.43 7.81 -13.80
N ASP A 168 -23.82 6.68 -14.41
CA ASP A 168 -23.01 5.48 -14.45
C ASP A 168 -22.93 4.91 -15.87
N ASN A 169 -21.77 4.36 -16.22
CA ASN A 169 -21.53 3.76 -17.54
C ASN A 169 -21.76 2.24 -17.54
N ASN A 170 -22.17 1.66 -16.41
CA ASN A 170 -22.26 0.21 -16.20
C ASN A 170 -23.65 -0.28 -15.73
N ASN A 171 -24.69 0.57 -15.86
CA ASN A 171 -26.05 0.33 -15.40
C ASN A 171 -26.14 0.04 -13.89
N ARG A 172 -25.27 0.67 -13.08
CA ARG A 172 -25.24 0.53 -11.62
C ARG A 172 -26.60 0.82 -11.02
N MET A 173 -27.22 1.96 -11.34
CA MET A 173 -28.48 2.35 -10.72
C MET A 173 -29.63 1.42 -11.10
N LYS A 174 -29.68 0.92 -12.35
CA LYS A 174 -30.68 -0.08 -12.76
C LYS A 174 -30.53 -1.38 -12.00
N TYR A 175 -29.31 -1.83 -11.72
CA TYR A 175 -29.09 -3.04 -10.96
C TYR A 175 -29.52 -2.87 -9.49
N VAL A 176 -29.24 -1.71 -8.88
CA VAL A 176 -29.71 -1.38 -7.52
C VAL A 176 -31.24 -1.33 -7.47
N GLU A 177 -31.87 -0.72 -8.47
CA GLU A 177 -33.34 -0.68 -8.60
C GLU A 177 -33.95 -2.07 -8.71
N GLU A 178 -33.40 -2.92 -9.58
CA GLU A 178 -33.86 -4.31 -9.74
C GLU A 178 -33.71 -5.10 -8.45
N MET A 179 -32.58 -4.95 -7.75
CA MET A 179 -32.34 -5.61 -6.48
C MET A 179 -33.35 -5.15 -5.41
N GLY A 180 -33.68 -3.85 -5.39
CA GLY A 180 -34.66 -3.23 -4.48
C GLY A 180 -36.08 -3.82 -4.57
N LYS A 181 -36.43 -4.53 -5.64
CA LYS A 181 -37.71 -5.25 -5.76
C LYS A 181 -37.79 -6.48 -4.84
N TYR A 182 -36.65 -7.03 -4.43
CA TYR A 182 -36.56 -8.29 -3.70
C TYR A 182 -36.05 -8.12 -2.26
N VAL A 183 -35.30 -7.05 -1.99
CA VAL A 183 -34.71 -6.76 -0.67
C VAL A 183 -34.81 -5.27 -0.37
N LYS A 184 -34.95 -4.91 0.92
CA LYS A 184 -34.89 -3.52 1.37
C LYS A 184 -33.44 -3.02 1.29
N ILE A 185 -33.25 -1.87 0.66
CA ILE A 185 -31.98 -1.15 0.56
C ILE A 185 -32.20 0.23 1.17
N ASP A 186 -31.47 0.53 2.25
CA ASP A 186 -31.50 1.85 2.88
C ASP A 186 -30.46 2.74 2.17
N SER A 187 -30.95 3.66 1.34
CA SER A 187 -30.14 4.56 0.53
C SER A 187 -30.07 5.94 1.18
N TYR A 188 -28.85 6.28 1.60
CA TYR A 188 -28.51 7.54 2.27
C TYR A 188 -27.91 8.58 1.31
N GLY A 189 -27.38 8.11 0.17
CA GLY A 189 -26.83 9.01 -0.86
C GLY A 189 -27.92 9.77 -1.61
N PHE A 190 -27.51 10.64 -2.53
CA PHE A 190 -28.45 11.43 -3.35
C PHE A 190 -29.30 10.54 -4.29
N CYS A 191 -28.73 9.46 -4.82
CA CYS A 191 -29.42 8.58 -5.75
C CYS A 191 -30.35 7.62 -5.02
N GLN A 192 -31.63 7.58 -5.43
CA GLN A 192 -32.68 6.77 -4.79
C GLN A 192 -32.77 6.99 -3.28
N HIS A 193 -32.50 8.22 -2.81
CA HIS A 193 -32.55 8.58 -1.40
C HIS A 193 -33.89 8.17 -0.77
N ASN A 194 -33.84 7.34 0.27
CA ASN A 194 -35.05 6.84 0.94
C ASN A 194 -34.93 6.74 2.47
N THR A 195 -33.73 7.01 3.02
CA THR A 195 -33.46 6.86 4.44
C THR A 195 -32.56 8.01 4.90
N GLU A 196 -32.99 8.67 5.98
CA GLU A 196 -32.23 9.74 6.61
C GLU A 196 -31.20 9.20 7.58
N ILE A 197 -30.05 9.87 7.66
CA ILE A 197 -28.98 9.52 8.60
C ILE A 197 -29.46 9.86 10.03
N PRO A 198 -29.49 8.87 10.95
CA PRO A 198 -29.83 9.11 12.35
C PRO A 198 -28.94 10.16 13.00
N GLU A 199 -29.52 10.99 13.88
CA GLU A 199 -28.84 12.13 14.50
C GLU A 199 -27.55 11.73 15.21
N HIS A 200 -27.54 10.59 15.91
CA HIS A 200 -26.36 10.12 16.64
C HIS A 200 -25.20 9.64 15.75
N TYR A 201 -25.42 9.49 14.43
CA TYR A 201 -24.36 9.22 13.46
C TYR A 201 -23.85 10.46 12.74
N ARG A 202 -24.56 11.59 12.85
CA ARG A 202 -24.21 12.84 12.17
C ARG A 202 -22.81 13.31 12.56
N SER A 203 -22.06 13.76 11.56
CA SER A 203 -20.70 14.28 11.75
C SER A 203 -20.43 15.40 10.76
N PRO A 204 -19.65 16.44 11.14
CA PRO A 204 -19.19 17.44 10.18
C PRO A 204 -18.33 16.85 9.06
N MET A 205 -17.81 15.64 9.25
CA MET A 205 -17.05 14.90 8.24
C MET A 205 -17.92 13.79 7.63
N LEU A 206 -18.36 13.98 6.39
CA LEU A 206 -19.23 13.02 5.67
C LEU A 206 -18.69 11.59 5.62
N HIS A 207 -17.36 11.44 5.51
CA HIS A 207 -16.74 10.12 5.57
C HIS A 207 -16.97 9.45 6.93
N VAL A 208 -16.73 10.16 8.04
CA VAL A 208 -16.96 9.63 9.40
C VAL A 208 -18.43 9.26 9.60
N GLU A 209 -19.35 10.12 9.15
CA GLU A 209 -20.78 9.86 9.18
C GLU A 209 -21.16 8.57 8.42
N LYS A 210 -20.68 8.42 7.18
CA LYS A 210 -20.85 7.18 6.39
C LYS A 210 -20.32 5.97 7.15
N MET A 211 -19.09 6.04 7.66
CA MET A 211 -18.46 4.92 8.37
C MET A 211 -19.23 4.52 9.63
N ASN A 212 -19.76 5.49 10.38
CA ASN A 212 -20.60 5.26 11.55
C ASN A 212 -21.89 4.51 11.19
N VAL A 213 -22.57 4.91 10.11
CA VAL A 213 -23.78 4.22 9.63
C VAL A 213 -23.43 2.80 9.17
N LEU A 214 -22.40 2.63 8.34
CA LEU A 214 -22.05 1.33 7.75
C LEU A 214 -21.66 0.27 8.81
N ARG A 215 -21.19 0.67 10.00
CA ARG A 215 -20.89 -0.26 11.12
C ARG A 215 -22.11 -1.10 11.51
N ASP A 216 -23.31 -0.57 11.40
CA ASP A 216 -24.54 -1.25 11.80
C ASP A 216 -25.15 -2.17 10.73
N TYR A 217 -24.65 -2.10 9.50
CA TYR A 217 -25.18 -2.86 8.37
C TYR A 217 -24.40 -4.12 8.07
N LYS A 218 -25.11 -5.23 7.85
CA LYS A 218 -24.53 -6.50 7.39
C LYS A 218 -23.88 -6.35 6.02
N PHE A 219 -24.58 -5.70 5.10
CA PHE A 219 -24.13 -5.54 3.73
C PHE A 219 -24.11 -4.07 3.31
N THR A 220 -23.17 -3.74 2.42
CA THR A 220 -23.07 -2.42 1.81
C THR A 220 -23.00 -2.56 0.29
N ILE A 221 -23.78 -1.76 -0.43
CA ILE A 221 -23.63 -1.62 -1.89
C ILE A 221 -22.32 -0.90 -2.19
N ALA A 222 -21.36 -1.64 -2.72
CA ALA A 222 -20.02 -1.21 -3.08
C ALA A 222 -19.85 -1.19 -4.61
N PHE A 223 -20.82 -0.62 -5.32
CA PHE A 223 -20.83 -0.61 -6.79
C PHE A 223 -20.08 0.60 -7.35
N GLU A 224 -19.10 0.32 -8.19
CA GLU A 224 -18.40 1.32 -8.99
C GLU A 224 -19.30 1.89 -10.09
N ASN A 225 -18.99 3.09 -10.55
CA ASN A 225 -19.67 3.74 -11.68
C ASN A 225 -19.14 3.27 -13.06
N SER A 226 -18.16 2.36 -13.07
CA SER A 226 -17.56 1.78 -14.26
C SER A 226 -16.91 0.44 -13.94
N ASP A 227 -16.74 -0.40 -14.96
CA ASP A 227 -16.21 -1.78 -14.83
C ASP A 227 -14.75 -1.90 -15.29
N ASP A 228 -14.02 -0.78 -15.29
CA ASP A 228 -12.62 -0.74 -15.70
C ASP A 228 -11.75 -1.68 -14.86
N GLU A 229 -10.84 -2.42 -15.51
CA GLU A 229 -9.88 -3.29 -14.82
C GLU A 229 -9.08 -2.50 -13.78
N ASP A 230 -8.86 -3.07 -12.59
CA ASP A 230 -8.23 -2.43 -11.43
C ASP A 230 -8.97 -1.24 -10.80
N TYR A 231 -10.10 -0.81 -11.36
CA TYR A 231 -10.85 0.30 -10.79
C TYR A 231 -11.63 -0.15 -9.54
N VAL A 232 -10.97 -0.05 -8.40
CA VAL A 232 -11.49 -0.30 -7.06
C VAL A 232 -11.24 0.92 -6.20
N THR A 233 -12.31 1.52 -5.68
CA THR A 233 -12.22 2.74 -4.89
C THR A 233 -12.58 2.53 -3.42
N GLU A 234 -12.72 3.62 -2.68
CA GLU A 234 -13.20 3.65 -1.31
C GLU A 234 -14.55 2.92 -1.11
N LYS A 235 -15.33 2.72 -2.17
CA LYS A 235 -16.61 2.00 -2.13
C LYS A 235 -16.43 0.56 -1.65
N LEU A 236 -15.34 -0.11 -2.03
CA LEU A 236 -15.02 -1.45 -1.54
C LEU A 236 -14.48 -1.41 -0.11
N TYR A 237 -13.55 -0.49 0.16
CA TYR A 237 -12.75 -0.57 1.37
C TYR A 237 -13.41 0.06 2.61
N HIS A 238 -14.28 1.06 2.44
CA HIS A 238 -15.11 1.59 3.53
C HIS A 238 -15.87 0.48 4.25
N PRO A 239 -16.72 -0.32 3.61
CA PRO A 239 -17.43 -1.40 4.31
C PRO A 239 -16.49 -2.45 4.91
N LEU A 240 -15.42 -2.87 4.20
CA LEU A 240 -14.43 -3.81 4.74
C LEU A 240 -13.79 -3.32 6.05
N SER A 241 -13.48 -2.01 6.13
CA SER A 241 -12.83 -1.40 7.29
C SER A 241 -13.76 -1.27 8.49
N VAL A 242 -15.07 -1.26 8.32
CA VAL A 242 -16.06 -1.28 9.42
C VAL A 242 -16.79 -2.61 9.59
N GLY A 243 -16.30 -3.66 8.93
CA GLY A 243 -16.82 -5.02 9.05
C GLY A 243 -18.23 -5.19 8.47
N SER A 244 -18.65 -4.30 7.56
CA SER A 244 -19.81 -4.54 6.68
C SER A 244 -19.34 -5.30 5.44
N VAL A 245 -20.08 -6.31 5.00
CA VAL A 245 -19.68 -7.11 3.83
C VAL A 245 -20.03 -6.36 2.55
N PRO A 246 -19.05 -5.98 1.71
CA PRO A 246 -19.33 -5.32 0.44
C PRO A 246 -20.02 -6.26 -0.54
N ILE A 247 -21.11 -5.77 -1.13
CA ILE A 247 -21.70 -6.30 -2.35
C ILE A 247 -21.08 -5.48 -3.50
N TYR A 248 -20.13 -6.07 -4.21
CA TYR A 248 -19.31 -5.37 -5.18
C TYR A 248 -19.76 -5.62 -6.62
N ARG A 249 -19.72 -4.57 -7.45
CA ARG A 249 -19.88 -4.60 -8.91
C ARG A 249 -18.96 -3.53 -9.49
N GLY A 250 -18.23 -3.86 -10.54
CA GLY A 250 -17.14 -3.03 -11.06
C GLY A 250 -16.14 -3.92 -11.80
N CYS A 251 -14.85 -3.73 -11.52
CA CYS A 251 -13.79 -4.53 -12.15
C CYS A 251 -13.98 -6.05 -11.92
N LYS A 252 -13.62 -6.86 -12.91
CA LYS A 252 -13.73 -8.34 -12.82
C LYS A 252 -12.70 -8.97 -11.89
N ASN A 253 -11.61 -8.26 -11.63
CA ASN A 253 -10.46 -8.74 -10.87
C ASN A 253 -10.41 -8.20 -9.44
N VAL A 254 -11.56 -7.84 -8.85
CA VAL A 254 -11.65 -7.29 -7.48
C VAL A 254 -10.98 -8.18 -6.42
N ILE A 255 -10.91 -9.49 -6.65
CA ILE A 255 -10.26 -10.46 -5.76
C ILE A 255 -8.74 -10.27 -5.65
N ASP A 256 -8.11 -9.59 -6.61
CA ASP A 256 -6.69 -9.20 -6.56
C ASP A 256 -6.45 -8.01 -5.63
N MET A 257 -7.52 -7.35 -5.18
CA MET A 257 -7.48 -6.13 -4.39
C MET A 257 -8.27 -6.24 -3.09
N ALA A 258 -8.69 -7.45 -2.71
CA ALA A 258 -9.49 -7.69 -1.52
C ALA A 258 -8.88 -8.81 -0.65
N PRO A 259 -9.19 -8.83 0.67
CA PRO A 259 -8.92 -9.99 1.51
C PRO A 259 -9.67 -11.24 1.00
N PRO A 260 -9.20 -12.45 1.32
CA PRO A 260 -9.82 -13.69 0.87
C PRO A 260 -11.25 -13.81 1.42
N ASN A 261 -12.16 -14.25 0.55
CA ASN A 261 -13.57 -14.46 0.87
C ASN A 261 -14.26 -13.26 1.57
N SER A 262 -13.85 -12.03 1.26
CA SER A 262 -14.35 -10.83 1.95
C SER A 262 -15.43 -10.06 1.20
N VAL A 263 -15.69 -10.43 -0.06
CA VAL A 263 -16.53 -9.68 -0.99
C VAL A 263 -17.59 -10.58 -1.61
N ILE A 264 -18.82 -10.07 -1.71
CA ILE A 264 -19.87 -10.69 -2.53
C ILE A 264 -19.80 -10.03 -3.91
N ASP A 265 -19.20 -10.74 -4.86
CA ASP A 265 -19.04 -10.26 -6.24
C ASP A 265 -20.35 -10.44 -7.02
N ALA A 266 -21.10 -9.34 -7.18
CA ALA A 266 -22.38 -9.32 -7.89
C ALA A 266 -22.23 -9.69 -9.37
N ASN A 267 -21.03 -9.55 -9.97
CA ASN A 267 -20.79 -9.94 -11.36
C ASN A 267 -20.91 -11.46 -11.57
N LYS A 268 -20.87 -12.26 -10.50
CA LYS A 268 -20.96 -13.73 -10.54
C LYS A 268 -22.38 -14.28 -10.39
N PHE A 269 -23.37 -13.41 -10.21
CA PHE A 269 -24.77 -13.82 -10.08
C PHE A 269 -25.48 -13.65 -11.42
N GLU A 270 -26.35 -14.61 -11.75
CA GLU A 270 -27.14 -14.58 -12.99
C GLU A 270 -28.13 -13.41 -13.05
N SER A 271 -28.57 -12.90 -11.89
CA SER A 271 -29.51 -11.79 -11.77
C SER A 271 -29.44 -11.11 -10.40
N ALA A 272 -30.00 -9.90 -10.32
CA ALA A 272 -30.21 -9.21 -9.05
C ALA A 272 -31.14 -9.98 -8.11
N GLU A 273 -32.12 -10.74 -8.63
CA GLU A 273 -32.98 -11.62 -7.83
C GLU A 273 -32.17 -12.76 -7.19
N ALA A 274 -31.30 -13.41 -7.96
CA ALA A 274 -30.45 -14.49 -7.45
C ALA A 274 -29.50 -13.99 -6.34
N LEU A 275 -28.91 -12.80 -6.55
CA LEU A 275 -28.12 -12.13 -5.53
C LEU A 275 -28.95 -11.82 -4.28
N SER A 276 -30.13 -11.22 -4.43
CA SER A 276 -31.04 -10.92 -3.33
C SER A 276 -31.41 -12.16 -2.51
N LYS A 277 -31.72 -13.29 -3.16
CA LYS A 277 -31.98 -14.57 -2.48
C LYS A 277 -30.79 -15.05 -1.68
N TYR A 278 -29.57 -14.90 -2.21
CA TYR A 278 -28.35 -15.26 -1.51
C TYR A 278 -28.09 -14.37 -0.28
N LEU A 279 -28.34 -13.06 -0.39
CA LEU A 279 -28.23 -12.13 0.74
C LEU A 279 -29.23 -12.46 1.86
N ILE A 280 -30.47 -12.83 1.51
CA ILE A 280 -31.49 -13.30 2.47
C ILE A 280 -31.04 -14.60 3.16
N TYR A 281 -30.40 -15.53 2.42
CA TYR A 281 -29.83 -16.73 3.01
C TYR A 281 -28.72 -16.39 4.03
N LEU A 282 -27.80 -15.51 3.67
CA LEU A 282 -26.72 -15.07 4.57
C LEU A 282 -27.26 -14.34 5.80
N ASP A 283 -28.29 -13.51 5.65
CA ASP A 283 -28.93 -12.81 6.76
C ASP A 283 -29.46 -13.77 7.84
N LYS A 284 -30.06 -14.88 7.39
CA LYS A 284 -30.63 -15.93 8.24
C LYS A 284 -29.60 -16.96 8.72
N ASN A 285 -28.41 -16.99 8.13
CA ASN A 285 -27.37 -17.97 8.44
C ASN A 285 -26.10 -17.28 8.94
N LYS A 286 -26.03 -17.07 10.26
CA LYS A 286 -24.89 -16.44 10.94
C LYS A 286 -23.56 -17.12 10.61
N THR A 287 -23.52 -18.45 10.52
CA THR A 287 -22.30 -19.19 10.18
C THR A 287 -21.82 -18.88 8.77
N ALA A 288 -22.72 -18.86 7.78
CA ALA A 288 -22.36 -18.53 6.40
C ALA A 288 -21.95 -17.05 6.25
N TYR A 289 -22.66 -16.13 6.91
CA TYR A 289 -22.30 -14.72 6.94
C TYR A 289 -20.93 -14.48 7.57
N ASN A 290 -20.64 -15.10 8.73
CA ASN A 290 -19.38 -14.90 9.46
C ASN A 290 -18.15 -15.32 8.65
N LYS A 291 -18.29 -16.24 7.67
CA LYS A 291 -17.19 -16.59 6.76
C LYS A 291 -16.65 -15.39 5.98
N TYR A 292 -17.47 -14.36 5.73
CA TYR A 292 -17.04 -13.12 5.06
C TYR A 292 -16.24 -12.18 5.96
N LEU A 293 -16.20 -12.45 7.27
CA LEU A 293 -15.50 -11.64 8.26
C LEU A 293 -14.29 -12.37 8.87
N GLU A 294 -14.12 -13.67 8.58
CA GLU A 294 -13.03 -14.49 9.11
C GLU A 294 -11.64 -13.93 8.81
N TRP A 295 -11.45 -13.32 7.64
CA TRP A 295 -10.19 -12.71 7.25
C TRP A 295 -9.74 -11.64 8.26
N ARG A 296 -10.66 -10.88 8.86
CA ARG A 296 -10.35 -9.89 9.90
C ARG A 296 -9.91 -10.56 11.19
N VAL A 297 -10.62 -11.62 11.60
CA VAL A 297 -10.34 -12.36 12.84
C VAL A 297 -8.97 -13.04 12.75
N LYS A 298 -8.65 -13.57 11.58
CA LYS A 298 -7.37 -14.25 11.30
C LYS A 298 -6.22 -13.28 10.98
N GLY A 299 -6.51 -12.01 10.69
CA GLY A 299 -5.53 -11.07 10.16
C GLY A 299 -5.01 -11.45 8.76
N ASP A 300 -5.82 -12.15 7.97
CA ASP A 300 -5.46 -12.60 6.63
C ASP A 300 -5.87 -11.54 5.60
N PHE A 301 -4.92 -10.70 5.20
CA PHE A 301 -5.15 -9.67 4.19
C PHE A 301 -5.02 -10.17 2.75
N GLY A 302 -4.51 -11.39 2.52
CA GLY A 302 -4.28 -11.95 1.19
C GLY A 302 -3.68 -10.95 0.19
N ASN A 303 -4.30 -10.80 -0.98
CA ASN A 303 -3.82 -9.91 -2.04
C ASN A 303 -3.89 -8.42 -1.68
N LEU A 304 -4.75 -8.02 -0.72
CA LEU A 304 -4.84 -6.62 -0.28
C LEU A 304 -3.49 -6.09 0.23
N LYS A 305 -2.61 -6.95 0.77
CA LYS A 305 -1.26 -6.53 1.20
C LYS A 305 -0.48 -5.82 0.09
N LYS A 306 -0.56 -6.34 -1.14
CA LYS A 306 0.16 -5.80 -2.31
C LYS A 306 -0.36 -4.41 -2.69
N VAL A 307 -1.67 -4.21 -2.64
CA VAL A 307 -2.29 -2.91 -2.94
C VAL A 307 -1.92 -1.89 -1.87
N ARG A 308 -1.92 -2.30 -0.58
CA ARG A 308 -1.57 -1.42 0.54
C ARG A 308 -0.12 -0.90 0.47
N LEU A 309 0.78 -1.55 -0.27
CA LEU A 309 2.15 -1.05 -0.50
C LEU A 309 2.17 0.41 -0.99
N PHE A 310 1.38 0.72 -2.01
CA PHE A 310 1.50 1.99 -2.75
C PHE A 310 1.07 3.22 -1.96
N ARG A 311 0.47 3.03 -0.79
CA ARG A 311 -0.32 4.08 -0.15
C ARG A 311 -0.22 4.07 1.37
N ASN A 312 -0.16 2.89 2.00
CA ASN A 312 0.05 2.81 3.45
C ASN A 312 1.51 2.91 3.87
N SER A 313 2.45 2.60 2.97
CA SER A 313 3.88 2.54 3.29
C SER A 313 4.61 3.87 3.08
N ALA A 314 3.87 4.98 2.97
CA ALA A 314 4.39 6.33 2.67
C ALA A 314 5.05 6.48 1.28
N GLU A 315 4.86 5.49 0.41
CA GLU A 315 5.28 5.48 -0.99
C GLU A 315 4.25 6.18 -1.88
N TYR A 316 4.01 7.45 -1.55
CA TYR A 316 3.14 8.33 -2.32
C TYR A 316 3.52 8.33 -3.81
N GLY A 317 2.56 8.59 -4.70
CA GLY A 317 2.78 8.56 -6.15
C GLY A 317 3.98 9.39 -6.60
N ILE A 318 4.16 10.60 -6.07
CA ILE A 318 5.32 11.43 -6.41
C ILE A 318 6.63 10.87 -5.87
N CYS A 319 6.65 10.28 -4.67
CA CYS A 319 7.85 9.64 -4.13
C CYS A 319 8.28 8.44 -4.98
N ALA A 320 7.33 7.56 -5.28
CA ALA A 320 7.56 6.43 -6.18
C ALA A 320 8.08 6.89 -7.55
N LEU A 321 7.54 7.99 -8.10
CA LEU A 321 8.01 8.59 -9.35
C LEU A 321 9.45 9.09 -9.27
N VAL A 322 9.80 9.95 -8.32
CA VAL A 322 11.16 10.52 -8.27
C VAL A 322 12.20 9.45 -7.95
N GLU A 323 11.82 8.42 -7.19
CA GLU A 323 12.66 7.25 -6.97
C GLU A 323 12.77 6.33 -8.19
N ARG A 324 11.71 6.24 -9.01
CA ARG A 324 11.76 5.56 -10.31
C ARG A 324 12.76 6.19 -11.25
N LEU A 325 12.87 7.52 -11.25
CA LEU A 325 13.86 8.28 -12.04
C LEU A 325 15.29 8.00 -11.56
N GLU A 326 15.47 7.69 -10.28
CA GLU A 326 16.78 7.36 -9.68
C GLU A 326 17.14 5.88 -9.69
N ASN A 327 16.34 5.03 -10.35
CA ASN A 327 16.49 3.57 -10.35
C ASN A 327 16.31 2.90 -8.99
N LEU A 328 15.64 3.56 -8.04
CA LEU A 328 15.42 3.06 -6.68
C LEU A 328 14.07 2.38 -6.53
N TRP A 329 13.08 2.73 -7.33
CA TRP A 329 11.74 2.18 -7.24
C TRP A 329 11.23 1.73 -8.60
N ILE A 330 10.53 0.61 -8.66
CA ILE A 330 9.72 0.21 -9.82
C ILE A 330 8.51 -0.53 -9.30
N ASN A 331 7.37 -0.35 -9.97
CA ASN A 331 6.15 -1.05 -9.66
C ASN A 331 6.40 -2.58 -9.59
N PRO A 332 6.21 -3.21 -8.42
CA PRO A 332 6.49 -4.64 -8.24
C PRO A 332 5.60 -5.54 -9.10
N TYR A 333 4.41 -5.10 -9.52
CA TYR A 333 3.57 -5.84 -10.49
C TYR A 333 4.19 -5.96 -11.88
N LEU A 334 5.22 -5.18 -12.18
CA LEU A 334 5.96 -5.24 -13.45
C LEU A 334 7.24 -6.07 -13.37
N THR A 335 7.59 -6.58 -12.18
CA THR A 335 8.89 -7.22 -11.93
C THR A 335 8.79 -8.46 -11.07
N ASP A 336 8.31 -8.31 -9.84
CA ASP A 336 8.40 -9.31 -8.77
C ASP A 336 7.08 -10.06 -8.56
N TRP A 337 5.96 -9.36 -8.71
CA TRP A 337 4.63 -9.94 -8.56
C TRP A 337 4.13 -10.37 -9.94
N THR A 338 4.05 -11.69 -10.15
CA THR A 338 3.44 -12.25 -11.35
C THR A 338 1.99 -11.79 -11.46
N ARG A 339 1.67 -11.13 -12.57
CA ARG A 339 0.28 -10.81 -12.92
C ARG A 339 0.02 -11.32 -14.34
N ASP A 340 -1.06 -12.05 -14.52
CA ASP A 340 -1.56 -12.37 -15.86
C ASP A 340 -2.15 -11.08 -16.44
N THR A 341 -1.39 -10.41 -17.30
CA THR A 341 -1.86 -9.21 -17.99
C THR A 341 -2.16 -9.59 -19.43
N ASN A 342 -3.39 -9.35 -19.88
CA ASN A 342 -3.64 -9.27 -21.32
C ASN A 342 -2.97 -7.99 -21.81
N TYR A 343 -1.71 -8.09 -22.24
CA TYR A 343 -0.77 -7.02 -22.62
C TYR A 343 -1.27 -6.02 -23.70
N SER A 344 -2.53 -6.08 -24.13
CA SER A 344 -3.08 -5.29 -25.24
C SER A 344 -3.72 -3.95 -24.85
N LYS A 345 -3.72 -3.55 -23.57
CA LYS A 345 -4.31 -2.26 -23.12
C LYS A 345 -3.31 -1.41 -22.33
N LEU A 346 -2.21 -1.04 -22.99
CA LEU A 346 -1.07 -0.27 -22.45
C LEU A 346 -0.73 -0.62 -20.99
N ALA A 347 -0.20 -1.85 -20.83
CA ALA A 347 0.80 -2.11 -19.80
C ALA A 347 1.98 -1.14 -20.04
N CYS A 348 2.50 -0.55 -18.97
CA CYS A 348 3.17 0.74 -18.98
C CYS A 348 4.16 1.03 -20.14
N GLN A 349 4.26 2.30 -20.55
CA GLN A 349 4.91 2.67 -21.82
C GLN A 349 6.41 2.38 -21.87
N THR A 350 7.07 2.39 -20.71
CA THR A 350 8.53 2.30 -20.64
C THR A 350 9.03 1.31 -19.58
N CYS A 351 8.19 0.37 -19.13
CA CYS A 351 8.33 -0.38 -17.87
C CYS A 351 9.75 -0.75 -17.44
N LEU A 352 10.55 -1.33 -18.32
CA LEU A 352 11.95 -1.69 -18.04
C LEU A 352 12.97 -0.90 -18.86
N LYS A 353 12.50 -0.06 -19.80
CA LYS A 353 13.38 0.74 -20.66
C LYS A 353 14.21 1.68 -19.79
N ASN A 354 15.53 1.60 -19.96
CA ASN A 354 16.51 2.42 -19.23
C ASN A 354 16.44 2.30 -17.70
N PHE A 355 15.88 1.21 -17.16
CA PHE A 355 15.83 0.98 -15.71
C PHE A 355 16.82 -0.10 -15.28
N ASN A 356 17.69 0.24 -14.32
CA ASN A 356 18.57 -0.74 -13.70
C ASN A 356 17.84 -1.46 -12.57
N VAL A 357 17.20 -2.57 -12.92
CA VAL A 357 16.41 -3.40 -12.00
C VAL A 357 17.21 -3.83 -10.77
N LYS A 358 18.54 -4.00 -10.87
CA LYS A 358 19.39 -4.42 -9.73
C LYS A 358 19.53 -3.36 -8.63
N ARG A 359 19.21 -2.10 -8.90
CA ARG A 359 19.28 -1.00 -7.93
C ARG A 359 17.97 -0.74 -7.19
N ARG A 360 16.87 -1.40 -7.60
CA ARG A 360 15.55 -1.19 -7.02
C ARG A 360 15.49 -1.69 -5.57
N ARG A 361 14.64 -1.05 -4.78
CA ARG A 361 14.14 -1.57 -3.51
C ARG A 361 13.19 -2.72 -3.80
N ILE A 362 13.35 -3.84 -3.10
CA ILE A 362 12.44 -4.99 -3.19
C ILE A 362 11.47 -4.91 -2.01
N PRO A 363 10.14 -4.95 -2.24
CA PRO A 363 9.18 -4.94 -1.15
C PRO A 363 9.32 -6.16 -0.23
N ILE A 364 9.29 -5.90 1.06
CA ILE A 364 9.30 -6.92 2.12
C ILE A 364 7.88 -7.07 2.64
N GLU A 365 7.41 -8.31 2.72
CA GLU A 365 6.07 -8.61 3.23
C GLU A 365 5.99 -8.35 4.75
N THR A 366 4.90 -7.74 5.19
CA THR A 366 4.54 -7.59 6.60
C THR A 366 3.23 -8.33 6.91
N ASN A 367 2.79 -8.28 8.17
CA ASN A 367 1.54 -8.91 8.58
C ASN A 367 0.35 -8.46 7.74
N ASP A 368 0.30 -7.19 7.34
CA ASP A 368 -0.89 -6.58 6.76
C ASP A 368 -0.64 -5.78 5.47
N SER A 369 0.61 -5.66 5.03
CA SER A 369 1.03 -4.91 3.84
C SER A 369 2.33 -5.47 3.25
N PHE A 370 2.90 -4.75 2.29
CA PHE A 370 4.33 -4.77 1.99
C PHE A 370 4.93 -3.40 2.33
N VAL A 371 6.19 -3.38 2.71
CA VAL A 371 6.95 -2.14 2.95
C VAL A 371 8.21 -2.15 2.09
N LEU A 372 8.65 -0.97 1.67
CA LEU A 372 9.95 -0.85 1.04
C LEU A 372 11.01 -0.61 2.12
N PRO A 373 12.17 -1.30 2.04
CA PRO A 373 13.25 -1.10 2.99
C PRO A 373 13.76 0.34 2.94
N GLU A 374 14.29 0.82 4.07
CA GLU A 374 14.99 2.10 4.11
C GLU A 374 16.36 1.98 3.44
N TYR A 375 16.91 3.08 2.93
CA TYR A 375 18.17 3.06 2.18
C TYR A 375 19.36 2.46 2.97
N GLN A 376 19.37 2.61 4.30
CA GLN A 376 20.40 2.03 5.17
C GLN A 376 20.35 0.50 5.21
N GLU A 377 19.15 -0.10 5.15
CA GLU A 377 18.98 -1.56 5.14
C GLU A 377 19.53 -2.16 3.84
N ILE A 378 19.38 -1.45 2.72
CA ILE A 378 19.89 -1.87 1.40
C ILE A 378 21.42 -1.84 1.36
N GLN A 379 22.06 -0.82 1.96
CA GLN A 379 23.52 -0.80 2.03
C GLN A 379 24.06 -1.98 2.85
N ASN A 380 23.38 -2.34 3.94
CA ASN A 380 23.78 -3.48 4.75
C ASN A 380 23.59 -4.81 4.00
N GLU A 381 22.47 -5.02 3.28
CA GLU A 381 22.28 -6.23 2.45
C GLU A 381 23.26 -6.33 1.28
N ILE A 382 23.63 -5.21 0.64
CA ILE A 382 24.66 -5.19 -0.40
C ILE A 382 26.01 -5.59 0.22
N VAL A 383 26.34 -5.11 1.43
CA VAL A 383 27.58 -5.48 2.13
C VAL A 383 27.61 -6.95 2.55
N TYR A 384 26.46 -7.53 2.96
CA TYR A 384 26.38 -8.96 3.31
C TYR A 384 26.34 -9.89 2.08
N SER A 385 25.79 -9.45 0.95
CA SER A 385 25.79 -10.23 -0.30
C SER A 385 27.11 -10.17 -1.07
N TRP A 386 27.99 -9.22 -0.71
CA TRP A 386 29.35 -9.08 -1.22
C TRP A 386 30.45 -9.69 -0.33
N ASN A 387 30.21 -10.80 0.40
CA ASN A 387 31.34 -11.54 0.98
C ASN A 387 31.06 -12.97 1.49
N TYR A 388 30.66 -13.89 0.62
CA TYR A 388 30.79 -15.33 0.96
C TYR A 388 31.45 -16.15 -0.16
N ASN A 389 31.14 -15.86 -1.43
CA ASN A 389 31.68 -16.63 -2.55
C ASN A 389 32.95 -16.05 -3.20
N GLU A 390 33.30 -14.79 -2.91
CA GLU A 390 34.57 -14.19 -3.38
C GLU A 390 35.72 -14.35 -2.38
N ALA A 391 35.47 -14.38 -1.06
CA ALA A 391 36.51 -14.64 -0.06
C ALA A 391 37.04 -16.09 -0.06
N VAL A 392 36.28 -17.06 -0.60
CA VAL A 392 36.68 -18.49 -0.62
C VAL A 392 37.52 -18.83 -1.87
N LYS A 393 37.62 -17.95 -2.86
CA LYS A 393 38.46 -18.19 -4.04
C LYS A 393 39.91 -17.71 -3.91
N ASP A 394 40.21 -16.86 -2.93
CA ASP A 394 41.52 -16.20 -2.81
C ASP A 394 42.44 -16.79 -1.72
N THR A 395 42.11 -17.97 -1.17
CA THR A 395 42.93 -18.65 -0.13
C THR A 395 43.49 -20.00 -0.56
N SER A 396 43.55 -20.29 -1.87
CA SER A 396 44.09 -21.54 -2.39
C SER A 396 45.41 -21.40 -3.17
N HIS A 397 46.29 -20.49 -2.77
CA HIS A 397 47.70 -20.52 -3.22
C HIS A 397 48.68 -20.26 -2.06
N SER A 398 49.78 -21.03 -2.11
CA SER A 398 50.94 -21.11 -1.22
C SER A 398 50.73 -21.68 0.20
N PHE A 399 50.84 -23.01 0.28
CA PHE A 399 51.42 -23.71 1.43
C PHE A 399 52.97 -23.68 1.31
N ASN A 400 53.64 -23.75 2.46
CA ASN A 400 55.09 -23.92 2.73
C ASN A 400 55.93 -22.63 2.89
N GLU A 401 56.24 -22.24 4.13
CA GLU A 401 57.49 -22.65 4.80
C GLU A 401 57.55 -22.11 6.25
N THR A 402 58.19 -22.91 7.12
CA THR A 402 58.65 -22.62 8.49
C THR A 402 57.62 -22.38 9.59
N LEU A 403 57.32 -23.48 10.31
CA LEU A 403 57.02 -23.43 11.75
C LEU A 403 58.18 -22.75 12.48
N ASP A 404 57.88 -21.75 13.29
CA ASP A 404 58.48 -21.66 14.61
C ASP A 404 57.42 -21.26 15.65
N ASN A 405 57.49 -21.97 16.77
CA ASN A 405 56.47 -22.07 17.81
C ASN A 405 56.26 -20.76 18.58
N GLN A 406 55.01 -20.30 18.67
CA GLN A 406 54.33 -20.02 19.95
C GLN A 406 52.85 -19.71 19.68
N TYR A 407 51.96 -20.27 20.51
CA TYR A 407 50.48 -20.16 20.49
C TYR A 407 49.71 -21.18 19.62
N LEU A 408 49.88 -22.46 19.92
CA LEU A 408 48.82 -23.48 19.75
C LEU A 408 48.07 -23.66 21.07
N ASN A 409 46.77 -23.99 20.95
CA ASN A 409 45.72 -24.22 21.97
C ASN A 409 44.94 -22.93 22.26
N VAL A 410 43.65 -22.77 21.90
CA VAL A 410 42.51 -23.66 22.13
C VAL A 410 41.36 -23.30 21.17
N PHE A 411 40.90 -24.24 20.35
CA PHE A 411 39.49 -24.38 19.97
C PHE A 411 39.23 -25.85 19.61
N PRO A 412 38.30 -26.52 20.29
CA PRO A 412 37.24 -27.16 19.52
C PRO A 412 35.84 -26.98 20.12
N ASN A 413 34.86 -26.84 19.22
CA ASN A 413 33.48 -27.31 19.31
C ASN A 413 32.69 -27.12 20.62
N ILE A 414 31.67 -26.25 20.60
CA ILE A 414 30.40 -26.52 21.31
C ILE A 414 29.21 -26.01 20.46
N ILE A 415 28.50 -26.95 19.84
CA ILE A 415 27.04 -26.92 19.65
C ILE A 415 26.43 -27.29 21.02
N LEU A 416 25.36 -26.61 21.47
CA LEU A 416 24.28 -27.08 22.36
C LEU A 416 23.38 -25.84 22.70
N ASN A 417 22.15 -25.70 22.22
CA ASN A 417 20.90 -26.30 22.71
C ASN A 417 20.78 -26.34 24.24
N ILE A 418 19.98 -25.43 24.84
CA ILE A 418 19.47 -25.58 26.21
C ILE A 418 17.98 -25.19 26.28
N ASN A 419 17.23 -26.17 26.79
CA ASN A 419 15.82 -26.18 27.21
C ASN A 419 15.53 -25.21 28.36
N PHE A 420 14.29 -24.72 28.40
CA PHE A 420 13.68 -24.16 29.60
C PHE A 420 13.32 -25.28 30.58
N ASP A 421 13.79 -25.18 31.82
CA ASP A 421 13.07 -25.75 32.96
C ASP A 421 13.38 -25.05 34.28
N GLU A 422 12.40 -25.15 35.17
CA GLU A 422 12.12 -24.38 36.37
C GLU A 422 13.25 -24.26 37.40
N THR A 423 13.40 -23.06 38.01
CA THR A 423 13.28 -22.83 39.47
C THR A 423 13.72 -21.41 39.87
N PHE A 424 13.07 -20.91 40.94
CA PHE A 424 13.30 -19.67 41.69
C PHE A 424 12.57 -18.38 41.27
N TRP A 425 11.28 -18.39 41.63
CA TRP A 425 10.63 -17.29 42.34
C TRP A 425 11.51 -16.70 43.44
N TRP A 426 11.61 -15.36 43.53
CA TRP A 426 11.50 -14.50 44.73
C TRP A 426 11.81 -13.05 44.29
N LEU A 427 10.95 -12.09 44.72
CA LEU A 427 10.99 -10.62 44.54
C LEU A 427 10.27 -9.99 43.33
N VAL A 428 8.94 -9.92 43.45
CA VAL A 428 8.12 -8.71 43.18
C VAL A 428 8.11 -7.91 44.51
N PRO A 429 7.99 -6.55 44.65
CA PRO A 429 7.44 -5.51 43.76
C PRO A 429 8.22 -4.15 43.71
N TYR A 430 7.68 -3.18 42.96
CA TYR A 430 8.01 -1.73 42.88
C TYR A 430 9.10 -1.29 41.89
N ILE A 431 8.70 -0.94 40.65
CA ILE A 431 8.49 0.43 40.11
C ILE A 431 7.94 0.30 38.68
#